data_AF-A0A2W4IKC5-F1
#
_entry.id   AF-A0A2W4IKC5-F1
#
_cell.length_a   1.000
_cell.length_b   1.000
_cell.length_c   1.000
_cell.angle_alpha   90.00
_cell.angle_beta   90.00
_cell.angle_gamma   90.00
#
_symmetry.space_group_name_H-M   'P 1'
#
loop_
_entity.id
_entity.type
_entity.pdbx_description
1 polymer ?
#
loop_
_entity_poly.entity_id
_entity_poly.type
_entity_poly.pdbx_seq_one_letter_code
_entity_poly.pdbx_strand_id
1 'polypeptide(L)'
;MKWNRQTATLLVLTCSATAALAADANAEWAQAQQLFQSGDFNRALPALLSLDKAFPSNVKLHYMIGMSYKNIGKPAQAERELGWVSSYAQDAALKQSALTALSELKSNADLARAKKREEEKAAAATTAAAGKKSSNPLEIFAGGLPPSKALVHDSVGATVQEAYRKGWKPCTNSRCLNYSKPGWQKMSVAGHPDTDIWMSFGRMAFSQNHIGDIIDTAGGDARDTGPCMTCLGTGWVKK
;
A
#
# COMPACT_ATOMS: atom_id res chain seq x y z
N MET A 1 -59.26 44.05 9.90
CA MET A 1 -58.03 43.24 9.86
C MET A 1 -56.84 44.18 9.70
N LYS A 2 -56.05 44.40 10.77
CA LYS A 2 -54.89 45.30 10.78
C LYS A 2 -53.63 44.45 10.65
N TRP A 3 -52.89 44.63 9.56
CA TRP A 3 -51.60 43.96 9.34
C TRP A 3 -50.52 44.68 10.13
N ASN A 4 -49.87 43.93 11.03
CA ASN A 4 -48.84 44.41 11.94
C ASN A 4 -47.50 44.48 11.19
N ARG A 5 -47.00 45.71 10.96
CA ARG A 5 -45.71 46.01 10.31
C ARG A 5 -44.65 46.28 11.38
N GLN A 6 -44.12 45.27 12.04
CA GLN A 6 -42.96 45.43 12.91
C GLN A 6 -42.10 44.17 12.90
N THR A 7 -40.96 44.21 12.20
CA THR A 7 -39.66 43.55 12.51
C THR A 7 -38.77 43.55 11.27
N ALA A 8 -38.20 44.71 10.95
CA ALA A 8 -37.22 44.86 9.87
C ALA A 8 -36.00 45.62 10.35
N THR A 9 -35.20 45.04 11.25
CA THR A 9 -33.82 45.50 11.50
C THR A 9 -33.02 44.44 12.24
N LEU A 10 -31.72 44.37 11.96
CA LEU A 10 -30.68 43.45 12.44
C LEU A 10 -30.53 42.12 11.69
N LEU A 11 -29.81 42.17 10.55
CA LEU A 11 -28.85 41.11 10.20
C LEU A 11 -27.85 41.57 9.11
N VAL A 12 -26.95 42.52 9.42
CA VAL A 12 -25.84 42.85 8.50
C VAL A 12 -24.56 43.12 9.29
N LEU A 13 -23.91 42.08 9.83
CA LEU A 13 -22.54 42.23 10.36
C LEU A 13 -21.78 40.90 10.55
N THR A 14 -21.76 40.03 9.53
CA THR A 14 -20.93 38.80 9.56
C THR A 14 -20.21 38.46 8.25
N CYS A 15 -20.16 39.37 7.25
CA CYS A 15 -19.70 39.01 5.90
C CYS A 15 -18.20 39.28 5.60
N SER A 16 -17.38 39.72 6.57
CA SER A 16 -15.99 40.15 6.27
C SER A 16 -14.93 39.05 6.41
N ALA A 17 -15.21 37.95 7.11
CA ALA A 17 -14.19 36.93 7.42
C ALA A 17 -13.96 35.90 6.30
N THR A 18 -14.89 35.76 5.35
CA THR A 18 -14.78 34.78 4.26
C THR A 18 -13.85 35.20 3.12
N ALA A 19 -13.66 36.51 2.92
CA ALA A 19 -12.86 37.02 1.80
C ALA A 19 -11.35 36.77 1.94
N ALA A 20 -10.81 36.84 3.17
CA ALA A 20 -9.38 36.62 3.42
C ALA A 20 -8.97 35.14 3.17
N LEU A 21 -9.78 34.19 3.65
CA LEU A 21 -9.51 32.76 3.47
C LEU A 21 -9.56 32.33 1.99
N ALA A 22 -10.41 32.97 1.18
CA ALA A 22 -10.47 32.69 -0.25
C ALA A 22 -9.23 33.19 -1.00
N ALA A 23 -8.60 34.28 -0.54
CA ALA A 23 -7.39 34.82 -1.17
C ALA A 23 -6.18 33.89 -0.96
N ASP A 24 -6.00 33.36 0.24
CA ASP A 24 -4.90 32.44 0.55
C ASP A 24 -5.01 31.12 -0.23
N ALA A 25 -6.21 30.53 -0.29
CA ALA A 25 -6.45 29.31 -1.07
C ALA A 25 -6.14 29.48 -2.57
N ASN A 26 -6.38 30.67 -3.12
CA ASN A 26 -6.05 30.99 -4.51
C ASN A 26 -4.55 31.06 -4.75
N ALA A 27 -3.78 31.61 -3.79
CA ALA A 27 -2.32 31.68 -3.89
C ALA A 27 -1.69 30.29 -3.81
N GLU A 28 -2.13 29.44 -2.89
CA GLU A 28 -1.66 28.05 -2.77
C GLU A 28 -1.99 27.24 -4.03
N TRP A 29 -3.19 27.39 -4.58
CA TRP A 29 -3.59 26.76 -5.84
C TRP A 29 -2.66 27.17 -6.99
N ALA A 30 -2.42 28.47 -7.15
CA ALA A 30 -1.56 28.98 -8.22
C ALA A 30 -0.13 28.43 -8.12
N GLN A 31 0.42 28.36 -6.90
CA GLN A 31 1.74 27.79 -6.66
C GLN A 31 1.79 26.28 -6.99
N ALA A 32 0.82 25.49 -6.52
CA ALA A 32 0.76 24.06 -6.80
C ALA A 32 0.61 23.78 -8.30
N GLN A 33 -0.20 24.58 -8.99
CA GLN A 33 -0.36 24.50 -10.44
C GLN A 33 0.93 24.86 -11.18
N GLN A 34 1.66 25.88 -10.75
CA GLN A 34 2.95 26.23 -11.33
C GLN A 34 3.97 25.09 -11.18
N LEU A 35 4.08 24.49 -9.99
CA LEU A 35 4.96 23.34 -9.75
C LEU A 35 4.60 22.14 -10.63
N PHE A 36 3.30 21.87 -10.80
CA PHE A 36 2.82 20.82 -11.68
C PHE A 36 3.16 21.10 -13.15
N GLN A 37 2.93 22.32 -13.62
CA GLN A 37 3.22 22.74 -14.99
C GLN A 37 4.72 22.77 -15.29
N SER A 38 5.57 23.04 -14.30
CA SER A 38 7.02 22.97 -14.43
C SER A 38 7.58 21.54 -14.40
N GLY A 39 6.73 20.53 -14.23
CA GLY A 39 7.15 19.12 -14.11
C GLY A 39 7.83 18.77 -12.80
N ASP A 40 7.80 19.67 -11.80
CA ASP A 40 8.38 19.43 -10.48
C ASP A 40 7.39 18.63 -9.61
N PHE A 41 7.11 17.40 -10.04
CA PHE A 41 6.09 16.55 -9.43
C PHE A 41 6.39 16.17 -7.97
N ASN A 42 7.68 16.16 -7.59
CA ASN A 42 8.09 15.92 -6.22
C ASN A 42 7.65 17.04 -5.27
N ARG A 43 7.70 18.31 -5.73
CA ARG A 43 7.22 19.46 -4.94
C ARG A 43 5.75 19.75 -5.17
N ALA A 44 5.22 19.48 -6.35
CA ALA A 44 3.80 19.67 -6.66
C ALA A 44 2.92 18.77 -5.80
N LEU A 45 3.26 17.48 -5.66
CA LEU A 45 2.42 16.51 -4.96
C LEU A 45 2.06 16.91 -3.51
N PRO A 46 3.00 17.24 -2.60
CA PRO A 46 2.64 17.64 -1.24
C PRO A 46 1.79 18.93 -1.20
N ALA A 47 2.00 19.87 -2.12
CA ALA A 47 1.18 21.09 -2.23
C ALA A 47 -0.25 20.79 -2.75
N LEU A 48 -0.39 19.85 -3.68
CA LEU A 48 -1.70 19.39 -4.15
C LEU A 48 -2.45 18.62 -3.06
N LEU A 49 -1.74 17.81 -2.26
CA LEU A 49 -2.33 17.07 -1.13
C LEU A 49 -2.76 17.98 0.02
N SER A 50 -2.14 19.16 0.22
CA SER A 50 -2.65 20.14 1.18
C SER A 50 -3.96 20.77 0.69
N LEU A 51 -4.06 21.07 -0.61
CA LEU A 51 -5.29 21.58 -1.24
C LEU A 51 -6.44 20.57 -1.20
N ASP A 52 -6.14 19.27 -1.28
CA ASP A 52 -7.15 18.19 -1.24
C ASP A 52 -7.97 18.21 0.05
N LYS A 53 -7.33 18.58 1.18
CA LYS A 53 -8.02 18.73 2.47
C LYS A 53 -9.09 19.82 2.44
N ALA A 54 -8.88 20.87 1.66
CA ALA A 54 -9.82 21.98 1.50
C ALA A 54 -10.85 21.72 0.40
N PHE A 55 -10.47 20.97 -0.64
CA PHE A 55 -11.28 20.75 -1.85
C PHE A 55 -11.34 19.27 -2.28
N PRO A 56 -11.85 18.36 -1.44
CA PRO A 56 -11.78 16.91 -1.65
C PRO A 56 -12.67 16.37 -2.79
N SER A 57 -13.45 17.25 -3.44
CA SER A 57 -14.30 16.91 -4.58
C SER A 57 -13.82 17.54 -5.89
N ASN A 58 -12.68 18.25 -5.87
CA ASN A 58 -12.18 18.94 -7.03
C ASN A 58 -11.54 17.95 -8.02
N VAL A 59 -12.25 17.65 -9.10
CA VAL A 59 -11.80 16.68 -10.12
C VAL A 59 -10.47 17.05 -10.77
N LYS A 60 -10.24 18.34 -11.04
CA LYS A 60 -8.99 18.81 -11.63
C LYS A 60 -7.81 18.58 -10.67
N LEU A 61 -8.03 18.76 -9.38
CA LEU A 61 -7.03 18.50 -8.35
C LEU A 61 -6.65 17.02 -8.30
N HIS A 62 -7.62 16.11 -8.23
CA HIS A 62 -7.36 14.66 -8.28
C HIS A 62 -6.61 14.24 -9.54
N TYR A 63 -6.91 14.86 -10.70
CA TYR A 63 -6.16 14.60 -11.93
C TYR A 63 -4.69 15.00 -11.79
N MET A 64 -4.41 16.19 -11.25
CA MET A 64 -3.04 16.65 -11.03
C MET A 64 -2.29 15.79 -10.01
N ILE A 65 -2.95 15.33 -8.94
CA ILE A 65 -2.39 14.40 -7.96
C ILE A 65 -2.05 13.07 -8.63
N GLY A 66 -2.98 12.49 -9.38
CA GLY A 66 -2.78 11.23 -10.10
C GLY A 66 -1.64 11.30 -11.12
N MET A 67 -1.57 12.38 -11.90
CA MET A 67 -0.47 12.63 -12.83
C MET A 67 0.87 12.83 -12.10
N SER A 68 0.88 13.49 -10.95
CA SER A 68 2.10 13.64 -10.14
C SER A 68 2.60 12.28 -9.64
N TYR A 69 1.70 11.44 -9.11
CA TYR A 69 2.04 10.06 -8.71
C TYR A 69 2.59 9.21 -9.85
N LYS A 70 1.98 9.32 -11.04
CA LYS A 70 2.43 8.60 -12.25
C LYS A 70 3.89 8.97 -12.57
N ASN A 71 4.22 10.26 -12.58
CA ASN A 71 5.54 10.73 -12.99
C ASN A 71 6.65 10.46 -11.95
N ILE A 72 6.31 10.33 -10.66
CA ILE A 72 7.28 9.98 -9.61
C ILE A 72 7.40 8.46 -9.37
N GLY A 73 6.87 7.63 -10.27
CA GLY A 73 7.01 6.16 -10.18
C GLY A 73 6.14 5.51 -9.10
N LYS A 74 4.98 6.11 -8.78
CA LYS A 74 3.99 5.58 -7.82
C LYS A 74 2.70 5.15 -8.55
N PRO A 75 2.74 4.09 -9.39
CA PRO A 75 1.65 3.75 -10.30
C PRO A 75 0.36 3.35 -9.57
N ALA A 76 0.44 2.62 -8.46
CA ALA A 76 -0.75 2.21 -7.71
C ALA A 76 -1.54 3.39 -7.13
N GLN A 77 -0.86 4.43 -6.65
CA GLN A 77 -1.48 5.68 -6.21
C GLN A 77 -2.08 6.43 -7.39
N ALA A 78 -1.35 6.52 -8.50
CA ALA A 78 -1.81 7.18 -9.71
C ALA A 78 -3.10 6.55 -10.26
N GLU A 79 -3.18 5.23 -10.30
CA GLU A 79 -4.35 4.49 -10.75
C GLU A 79 -5.60 4.81 -9.93
N ARG A 80 -5.47 4.95 -8.60
CA ARG A 80 -6.61 5.30 -7.74
C ARG A 80 -7.15 6.69 -8.05
N GLU A 81 -6.28 7.69 -8.09
CA GLU A 81 -6.66 9.09 -8.33
C GLU A 81 -7.24 9.27 -9.75
N LEU A 82 -6.56 8.73 -10.77
CA LEU A 82 -7.01 8.83 -12.15
C LEU A 82 -8.28 7.99 -12.39
N GLY A 83 -8.43 6.85 -11.70
CA GLY A 83 -9.64 6.04 -11.71
C GLY A 83 -10.84 6.82 -11.18
N TRP A 84 -10.65 7.53 -10.06
CA TRP A 84 -11.64 8.45 -9.51
C TRP A 84 -12.00 9.54 -10.53
N VAL A 85 -11.02 10.22 -11.12
CA VAL A 85 -11.26 11.27 -12.16
C VAL A 85 -12.07 10.71 -13.33
N SER A 86 -11.73 9.53 -13.84
CA SER A 86 -12.45 8.93 -14.96
C SER A 86 -13.92 8.61 -14.66
N SER A 87 -14.26 8.45 -13.37
CA SER A 87 -15.61 8.14 -12.90
C SER A 87 -16.44 9.41 -12.66
N TYR A 88 -15.82 10.45 -12.08
CA TYR A 88 -16.54 11.64 -11.59
C TYR A 88 -16.36 12.91 -12.45
N ALA A 89 -15.42 12.93 -13.40
CA ALA A 89 -15.24 14.06 -14.30
C ALA A 89 -16.45 14.24 -15.22
N GLN A 90 -17.07 15.43 -15.15
CA GLN A 90 -18.09 15.87 -16.10
C GLN A 90 -17.48 16.41 -17.40
N ASP A 91 -16.25 16.95 -17.32
CA ASP A 91 -15.50 17.39 -18.49
C ASP A 91 -14.99 16.19 -19.29
N ALA A 92 -15.46 16.06 -20.53
CA ALA A 92 -15.14 14.93 -21.39
C ALA A 92 -13.64 14.85 -21.75
N ALA A 93 -12.97 15.99 -21.92
CA ALA A 93 -11.55 16.02 -22.27
C ALA A 93 -10.67 15.59 -21.09
N LEU A 94 -11.00 16.04 -19.88
CA LEU A 94 -10.31 15.65 -18.65
C LEU A 94 -10.54 14.16 -18.36
N LYS A 95 -11.77 13.67 -18.51
CA LYS A 95 -12.10 12.25 -18.39
C LYS A 95 -11.28 11.41 -19.37
N GLN A 96 -11.23 11.81 -20.65
CA GLN A 96 -10.45 11.10 -21.65
C GLN A 96 -8.95 11.12 -21.34
N SER A 97 -8.43 12.25 -20.85
CA SER A 97 -7.02 12.37 -20.44
C SER A 97 -6.68 11.41 -19.30
N ALA A 98 -7.57 11.27 -18.31
CA ALA A 98 -7.41 10.31 -17.23
C ALA A 98 -7.44 8.85 -17.73
N LEU A 99 -8.36 8.52 -18.63
CA LEU A 99 -8.46 7.19 -19.24
C LEU A 99 -7.20 6.82 -20.04
N THR A 100 -6.65 7.75 -20.82
CA THR A 100 -5.39 7.55 -21.54
C THR A 100 -4.24 7.27 -20.56
N ALA A 101 -4.12 8.09 -19.50
CA ALA A 101 -3.08 7.90 -18.49
C ALA A 101 -3.20 6.54 -17.76
N LEU A 102 -4.42 6.06 -17.48
CA LEU A 102 -4.68 4.74 -16.90
C LEU A 102 -4.27 3.60 -17.86
N SER A 103 -4.53 3.75 -19.15
CA SER A 103 -4.12 2.76 -20.16
C SER A 103 -2.60 2.63 -20.23
N GLU A 104 -1.89 3.77 -20.22
CA GLU A 104 -0.42 3.80 -20.20
C GLU A 104 0.17 3.15 -18.93
N LEU A 105 -0.42 3.39 -17.76
CA LEU A 105 0.00 2.77 -16.50
C LEU A 105 -0.09 1.24 -16.57
N LYS A 106 -1.21 0.71 -17.10
CA LYS A 106 -1.40 -0.73 -17.27
C LYS A 106 -0.40 -1.34 -18.24
N SER A 107 -0.20 -0.70 -19.39
CA SER A 107 0.79 -1.14 -20.38
C SER A 107 2.21 -1.18 -19.78
N ASN A 108 2.61 -0.15 -19.03
CA ASN A 108 3.90 -0.12 -18.36
C ASN A 108 4.03 -1.23 -17.28
N ALA A 109 2.95 -1.51 -16.55
CA ALA A 109 2.93 -2.60 -15.57
C ALA A 109 3.05 -3.99 -16.23
N ASP A 110 2.44 -4.18 -17.41
CA ASP A 110 2.57 -5.41 -18.19
C ASP A 110 4.00 -5.59 -18.71
N LEU A 111 4.59 -4.53 -19.25
CA LEU A 111 5.99 -4.53 -19.70
C LEU A 111 6.96 -4.83 -18.55
N ALA A 112 6.74 -4.24 -17.37
CA ALA A 112 7.55 -4.51 -16.19
C ALA A 112 7.44 -5.98 -15.75
N ARG A 113 6.23 -6.55 -15.75
CA ARG A 113 6.00 -7.97 -15.43
C ARG A 113 6.64 -8.90 -16.46
N ALA A 114 6.57 -8.57 -17.75
CA ALA A 114 7.20 -9.35 -18.81
C ALA A 114 8.73 -9.37 -18.66
N LYS A 115 9.36 -8.21 -18.43
CA LYS A 115 10.81 -8.11 -18.18
C LYS A 115 11.23 -8.96 -16.98
N LYS A 116 10.51 -8.87 -15.87
CA LYS A 116 10.79 -9.66 -14.67
C LYS A 116 10.75 -11.17 -14.94
N ARG A 117 9.76 -11.64 -15.73
CA ARG A 117 9.66 -13.06 -16.12
C ARG A 117 10.84 -13.52 -16.98
N GLU A 118 11.31 -12.69 -17.90
CA GLU A 118 12.49 -13.01 -18.71
C GLU A 118 13.76 -13.05 -17.85
N GLU A 119 13.92 -12.14 -16.88
CA GLU A 119 15.02 -12.16 -15.92
C GLU A 119 14.99 -13.42 -15.03
N GLU A 120 13.82 -13.79 -14.51
CA GLU A 120 13.61 -15.01 -13.72
C GLU A 120 13.93 -16.27 -14.54
N LYS A 121 13.51 -16.31 -15.82
CA LYS A 121 13.81 -17.41 -16.74
C LYS A 121 15.30 -17.52 -17.05
N ALA A 122 15.98 -16.40 -17.26
CA ALA A 122 17.43 -16.36 -17.49
C ALA A 122 18.21 -16.83 -16.24
N ALA A 123 17.78 -16.43 -15.05
CA ALA A 123 18.34 -16.91 -13.79
C ALA A 123 18.12 -18.43 -13.59
N ALA A 124 16.92 -18.93 -13.92
CA ALA A 124 16.61 -20.37 -13.87
C ALA A 124 17.46 -21.19 -14.86
N ALA A 125 17.71 -20.68 -16.07
CA ALA A 125 18.57 -21.34 -17.05
C ALA A 125 20.04 -21.43 -16.59
N THR A 126 20.53 -20.37 -15.95
CA THR A 126 21.92 -20.32 -15.42
C THR A 126 22.11 -21.30 -14.27
N THR A 127 21.12 -21.45 -13.39
CA THR A 127 21.17 -22.41 -12.28
C THR A 127 21.06 -23.87 -12.75
N ALA A 128 20.25 -24.14 -13.78
CA ALA A 128 20.17 -25.47 -14.39
C ALA A 128 21.51 -25.91 -15.04
N ALA A 129 22.27 -24.98 -15.61
CA ALA A 129 23.58 -25.27 -16.20
C ALA A 129 24.69 -25.51 -15.15
N ALA A 130 24.57 -24.94 -13.95
CA ALA A 130 25.53 -25.14 -12.85
C ALA A 130 25.33 -26.46 -12.08
N GLY A 131 24.19 -27.13 -12.27
CA GLY A 131 23.84 -28.39 -11.61
C GLY A 131 24.55 -29.63 -12.17
N LYS A 132 25.88 -29.61 -12.25
CA LYS A 132 26.69 -30.82 -12.51
C LYS A 132 28.14 -30.68 -12.05
N LYS A 133 28.40 -30.18 -10.84
CA LYS A 133 29.64 -30.48 -10.11
C LYS A 133 29.61 -30.07 -8.64
N SER A 134 30.04 -31.03 -7.82
CA SER A 134 30.69 -30.86 -6.53
C SER A 134 29.81 -30.66 -5.29
N SER A 135 29.56 -31.79 -4.63
CA SER A 135 29.45 -31.88 -3.18
C SER A 135 30.66 -31.22 -2.50
N ASN A 136 30.46 -30.06 -1.87
CA ASN A 136 31.29 -29.68 -0.74
C ASN A 136 30.42 -28.95 0.29
N PRO A 137 29.94 -29.65 1.33
CA PRO A 137 29.28 -29.02 2.46
C PRO A 137 30.39 -28.52 3.40
N LEU A 138 30.25 -27.26 3.85
CA LEU A 138 31.07 -26.53 4.83
C LEU A 138 31.85 -25.40 4.16
N GLU A 139 31.35 -24.17 4.34
CA GLU A 139 32.07 -23.07 5.02
C GLU A 139 31.08 -21.89 5.25
N ILE A 140 30.65 -21.66 6.50
CA ILE A 140 31.07 -20.56 7.40
C ILE A 140 30.51 -19.18 6.98
N PHE A 141 29.49 -18.70 7.70
CA PHE A 141 29.49 -17.38 8.39
C PHE A 141 28.39 -17.32 9.46
N ALA A 142 28.82 -16.94 10.66
CA ALA A 142 28.06 -16.92 11.89
C ALA A 142 27.18 -15.67 11.99
N GLY A 143 25.88 -15.89 12.26
CA GLY A 143 24.99 -14.83 12.76
C GLY A 143 23.87 -14.38 11.85
N GLY A 144 23.74 -14.95 10.64
CA GLY A 144 22.82 -14.48 9.58
C GLY A 144 21.42 -14.08 10.05
N LEU A 145 20.87 -13.04 9.42
CA LEU A 145 19.54 -12.47 9.68
C LEU A 145 18.44 -13.55 9.65
N PRO A 146 17.36 -13.40 10.44
CA PRO A 146 16.21 -14.28 10.36
C PRO A 146 15.62 -14.26 8.94
N PRO A 147 14.93 -15.33 8.51
CA PRO A 147 14.18 -15.31 7.26
C PRO A 147 13.29 -14.06 7.24
N SER A 148 13.26 -13.34 6.12
CA SER A 148 12.40 -12.16 5.99
C SER A 148 10.94 -12.52 6.26
N LYS A 149 10.18 -11.62 6.93
CA LYS A 149 8.71 -11.71 7.08
C LYS A 149 8.02 -12.08 5.76
N ALA A 150 8.57 -11.55 4.66
CA ALA A 150 8.20 -11.85 3.30
C ALA A 150 8.70 -13.25 2.86
N LEU A 151 8.15 -14.32 3.43
CA LEU A 151 8.18 -15.65 2.81
C LEU A 151 7.02 -15.74 1.81
N VAL A 152 7.06 -14.87 0.80
CA VAL A 152 5.97 -14.72 -0.17
C VAL A 152 6.27 -15.51 -1.44
N HIS A 153 5.27 -16.31 -1.81
CA HIS A 153 5.09 -17.05 -3.06
C HIS A 153 5.86 -18.38 -3.16
N ASP A 154 5.06 -19.46 -3.08
CA ASP A 154 5.29 -20.81 -3.60
C ASP A 154 6.24 -21.78 -2.86
N SER A 155 6.89 -21.36 -1.77
CA SER A 155 7.83 -22.27 -1.08
C SER A 155 7.94 -22.09 0.44
N VAL A 156 6.82 -21.83 1.13
CA VAL A 156 6.77 -21.81 2.61
C VAL A 156 7.41 -23.09 3.20
N GLY A 157 7.17 -24.26 2.58
CA GLY A 157 7.79 -25.51 3.02
C GLY A 157 9.32 -25.54 2.90
N ALA A 158 9.88 -25.12 1.76
CA ALA A 158 11.32 -25.13 1.54
C ALA A 158 12.06 -24.10 2.42
N THR A 159 11.43 -22.95 2.66
CA THR A 159 11.98 -21.86 3.47
C THR A 159 11.92 -22.15 4.96
N VAL A 160 10.83 -22.78 5.44
CA VAL A 160 10.74 -23.32 6.81
C VAL A 160 11.81 -24.40 7.03
N GLN A 161 11.99 -25.32 6.09
CA GLN A 161 13.05 -26.32 6.15
C GLN A 161 14.45 -25.67 6.17
N GLU A 162 14.69 -24.65 5.34
CA GLU A 162 15.96 -23.94 5.34
C GLU A 162 16.22 -23.19 6.65
N ALA A 163 15.19 -22.56 7.24
CA ALA A 163 15.27 -21.92 8.55
C ALA A 163 15.69 -22.96 9.62
N TYR A 164 15.07 -24.14 9.63
CA TYR A 164 15.47 -25.23 10.52
C TYR A 164 16.92 -25.68 10.29
N ARG A 165 17.36 -25.85 9.04
CA ARG A 165 18.76 -26.20 8.73
C ARG A 165 19.74 -25.15 9.25
N LYS A 166 19.35 -23.87 9.23
CA LYS A 166 20.14 -22.73 9.73
C LYS A 166 20.04 -22.55 11.25
N GLY A 167 19.39 -23.47 11.97
CA GLY A 167 19.27 -23.45 13.43
C GLY A 167 18.20 -22.48 13.96
N TRP A 168 17.36 -21.94 13.08
CA TRP A 168 16.20 -21.16 13.49
C TRP A 168 15.05 -22.08 13.90
N LYS A 169 14.29 -21.64 14.88
CA LYS A 169 13.07 -22.30 15.34
C LYS A 169 11.90 -21.31 15.31
N PRO A 170 10.67 -21.79 15.09
CA PRO A 170 9.49 -20.98 15.29
C PRO A 170 9.50 -20.33 16.67
N CYS A 171 9.02 -19.09 16.75
CA CYS A 171 8.85 -18.40 18.02
C CYS A 171 8.00 -19.24 18.99
N THR A 172 8.50 -19.46 20.20
CA THR A 172 7.83 -20.27 21.22
C THR A 172 6.76 -19.51 21.99
N ASN A 173 6.64 -18.19 21.78
CA ASN A 173 5.59 -17.39 22.38
C ASN A 173 4.24 -17.84 21.83
N SER A 174 3.38 -18.36 22.71
CA SER A 174 2.08 -18.94 22.35
C SER A 174 1.13 -17.95 21.69
N ARG A 175 1.31 -16.64 21.91
CA ARG A 175 0.52 -15.58 21.28
C ARG A 175 1.11 -15.05 19.97
N CYS A 176 2.35 -15.43 19.63
CA CYS A 176 3.00 -15.02 18.38
C CYS A 176 2.45 -15.81 17.20
N LEU A 177 2.01 -15.12 16.16
CA LEU A 177 1.65 -15.75 14.89
C LEU A 177 2.92 -16.29 14.21
N ASN A 178 2.94 -17.57 13.87
CA ASN A 178 4.09 -18.19 13.21
C ASN A 178 3.66 -19.44 12.41
N TYR A 179 4.54 -19.94 11.53
CA TYR A 179 4.25 -21.07 10.64
C TYR A 179 4.09 -22.43 11.32
N SER A 180 4.53 -22.58 12.57
CA SER A 180 4.33 -23.83 13.31
C SER A 180 2.95 -23.97 13.94
N LYS A 181 2.18 -22.87 14.01
CA LYS A 181 0.79 -22.92 14.46
C LYS A 181 -0.06 -23.66 13.41
N PRO A 182 -0.90 -24.61 13.83
CA PRO A 182 -1.85 -25.26 12.92
C PRO A 182 -2.94 -24.26 12.48
N GLY A 183 -3.63 -24.58 11.39
CA GLY A 183 -4.79 -23.79 10.91
C GLY A 183 -4.48 -22.79 9.80
N TRP A 184 -3.28 -22.83 9.21
CA TRP A 184 -3.00 -22.11 7.97
C TRP A 184 -3.75 -22.75 6.80
N GLN A 185 -4.46 -21.95 6.03
CA GLN A 185 -5.24 -22.37 4.87
C GLN A 185 -5.19 -21.34 3.75
N LYS A 186 -5.34 -21.79 2.50
CA LYS A 186 -5.57 -20.90 1.36
C LYS A 186 -7.02 -20.44 1.39
N MET A 187 -7.23 -19.13 1.37
CA MET A 187 -8.55 -18.52 1.37
C MET A 187 -8.55 -17.37 0.35
N SER A 188 -9.63 -17.24 -0.42
CA SER A 188 -9.81 -16.06 -1.27
C SER A 188 -10.39 -14.94 -0.40
N VAL A 189 -9.60 -13.88 -0.21
CA VAL A 189 -9.99 -12.70 0.57
C VAL A 189 -9.97 -11.51 -0.37
N ALA A 190 -11.09 -10.79 -0.46
CA ALA A 190 -11.24 -9.65 -1.36
C ALA A 190 -10.12 -8.61 -1.13
N GLY A 191 -9.44 -8.21 -2.19
CA GLY A 191 -8.33 -7.24 -2.13
C GLY A 191 -6.96 -7.84 -1.84
N HIS A 192 -6.84 -9.17 -1.69
CA HIS A 192 -5.57 -9.87 -1.46
C HIS A 192 -5.29 -10.89 -2.58
N PRO A 193 -4.02 -11.22 -2.85
CA PRO A 193 -3.67 -12.23 -3.85
C PRO A 193 -4.06 -13.64 -3.38
N ASP A 194 -4.54 -14.49 -4.29
CA ASP A 194 -4.92 -15.89 -3.99
C ASP A 194 -3.75 -16.80 -3.56
N THR A 195 -2.54 -16.25 -3.55
CA THR A 195 -1.33 -16.94 -3.06
C THR A 195 -1.09 -16.72 -1.57
N ASP A 196 -1.80 -15.78 -0.92
CA ASP A 196 -1.73 -15.59 0.51
C ASP A 196 -2.33 -16.79 1.25
N ILE A 197 -1.63 -17.25 2.29
CA ILE A 197 -2.20 -18.16 3.28
C ILE A 197 -2.64 -17.38 4.52
N TRP A 198 -3.72 -17.86 5.10
CA TRP A 198 -4.47 -17.19 6.16
C TRP A 198 -4.64 -18.12 7.34
N MET A 199 -4.65 -17.55 8.54
CA MET A 199 -5.01 -18.25 9.76
C MET A 199 -6.25 -17.61 10.37
N SER A 200 -7.28 -18.42 10.59
CA SER A 200 -8.56 -17.98 11.14
C SER A 200 -8.55 -18.02 12.67
N PHE A 201 -9.08 -16.96 13.28
CA PHE A 201 -9.27 -16.81 14.71
C PHE A 201 -10.72 -16.37 14.96
N GLY A 202 -11.64 -17.35 15.02
CA GLY A 202 -13.07 -17.06 15.10
C GLY A 202 -13.58 -16.37 13.84
N ARG A 203 -14.03 -15.12 13.96
CA ARG A 203 -14.57 -14.31 12.84
C ARG A 203 -13.50 -13.54 12.06
N MET A 204 -12.26 -13.55 12.53
CA MET A 204 -11.16 -12.80 11.93
C MET A 204 -10.18 -13.77 11.26
N ALA A 205 -9.47 -13.29 10.24
CA ALA A 205 -8.35 -14.00 9.65
C ALA A 205 -7.16 -13.06 9.49
N PHE A 206 -5.96 -13.57 9.75
CA PHE A 206 -4.71 -12.84 9.55
C PHE A 206 -3.91 -13.54 8.47
N SER A 207 -3.40 -12.79 7.49
CA SER A 207 -2.54 -13.34 6.46
C SER A 207 -1.14 -13.59 7.00
N GLN A 208 -0.34 -14.32 6.22
CA GLN A 208 1.09 -14.54 6.48
C GLN A 208 1.91 -13.25 6.70
N ASN A 209 1.42 -12.08 6.29
CA ASN A 209 2.11 -10.81 6.48
C ASN A 209 2.16 -10.36 7.96
N HIS A 210 1.31 -10.93 8.82
CA HIS A 210 1.29 -10.70 10.26
C HIS A 210 2.18 -11.68 11.05
N ILE A 211 3.01 -12.47 10.37
CA ILE A 211 3.90 -13.39 11.06
C ILE A 211 4.91 -12.62 11.91
N GLY A 212 5.08 -13.11 13.13
CA GLY A 212 5.84 -12.45 14.17
C GLY A 212 5.07 -11.42 14.96
N ASP A 213 3.82 -11.11 14.62
CA ASP A 213 2.96 -10.23 15.42
C ASP A 213 2.19 -11.03 16.48
N ILE A 214 1.74 -10.35 17.53
CA ILE A 214 0.99 -10.94 18.65
C ILE A 214 -0.50 -10.81 18.37
N ILE A 215 -1.17 -11.95 18.23
CA ILE A 215 -2.62 -11.99 18.08
C ILE A 215 -3.23 -12.31 19.45
N ASP A 216 -3.97 -11.35 20.01
CA ASP A 216 -4.73 -11.53 21.24
C ASP A 216 -6.17 -11.92 20.93
N THR A 217 -6.68 -12.97 21.57
CA THR A 217 -8.08 -13.39 21.45
C THR A 217 -8.79 -13.10 22.77
N ALA A 218 -9.32 -11.90 22.92
CA ALA A 218 -10.08 -11.48 24.09
C ALA A 218 -11.55 -11.30 23.70
N GLY A 219 -12.45 -11.97 24.43
CA GLY A 219 -13.89 -11.84 24.19
C GLY A 219 -14.39 -12.40 22.85
N GLY A 220 -13.65 -13.35 22.25
CA GLY A 220 -14.01 -13.96 20.96
C GLY A 220 -13.58 -13.17 19.72
N ASP A 221 -13.00 -11.98 19.91
CA ASP A 221 -12.43 -11.17 18.83
C ASP A 221 -10.90 -11.25 18.86
N ALA A 222 -10.31 -11.55 17.71
CA ALA A 222 -8.87 -11.58 17.55
C ALA A 222 -8.35 -10.20 17.11
N ARG A 223 -7.32 -9.70 17.79
CA ARG A 223 -6.70 -8.39 17.51
C ARG A 223 -5.20 -8.54 17.38
N ASP A 224 -4.64 -7.92 16.36
CA ASP A 224 -3.20 -7.70 16.27
C ASP A 224 -2.80 -6.62 17.30
N THR A 225 -1.88 -6.98 18.20
CA THR A 225 -1.36 -6.10 19.26
C THR A 225 0.05 -5.60 18.96
N GLY A 226 0.56 -5.87 17.76
CA GLY A 226 1.87 -5.46 17.29
C GLY A 226 2.93 -6.56 17.36
N PRO A 227 4.21 -6.23 17.11
CA PRO A 227 5.27 -7.21 16.97
C PRO A 227 5.53 -7.97 18.27
N CYS A 228 5.80 -9.28 18.15
CA CYS A 228 6.20 -10.12 19.26
C CYS A 228 7.59 -9.74 19.76
N MET A 229 7.68 -9.38 21.05
CA MET A 229 8.94 -9.02 21.71
C MET A 229 9.94 -10.19 21.83
N THR A 230 9.47 -11.44 21.70
CA THR A 230 10.32 -12.63 21.76
C THR A 230 11.10 -12.85 20.47
N CYS A 231 10.47 -12.65 19.31
CA CYS A 231 11.10 -12.84 18.00
C CYS A 231 11.35 -11.51 17.26
N LEU A 232 11.07 -10.38 17.90
CA LEU A 232 11.14 -9.02 17.34
C LEU A 232 10.37 -8.89 16.02
N GLY A 233 9.18 -9.48 15.97
CA GLY A 233 8.36 -9.46 14.76
C GLY A 233 8.77 -10.46 13.68
N THR A 234 9.77 -11.31 13.85
CA THR A 234 10.23 -12.17 12.73
C THR A 234 9.45 -13.48 12.60
N GLY A 235 8.78 -13.91 13.68
CA GLY A 235 8.19 -15.25 13.79
C GLY A 235 9.20 -16.37 14.07
N TRP A 236 10.49 -16.05 14.14
CA TRP A 236 11.60 -16.99 14.31
C TRP A 236 12.49 -16.58 15.49
N VAL A 237 13.05 -17.57 16.18
CA VAL A 237 14.08 -17.37 17.22
C VAL A 237 15.26 -18.29 16.92
N LYS A 238 16.47 -17.79 17.15
CA LYS A 238 17.68 -18.60 16.97
C LYS A 238 17.87 -19.47 18.22
N LYS A 239 18.15 -20.76 18.02
CA LYS A 239 18.51 -21.66 19.13
C LYS A 239 19.91 -21.30 19.66
#